data_AF-A0A815K956-F1
#
_entry.id   AF-A0A815K956-F1
#
_cell.length_a   1.000
_cell.length_b   1.000
_cell.length_c   1.000
_cell.angle_alpha   90.00
_cell.angle_beta   90.00
_cell.angle_gamma   90.00
#
_symmetry.space_group_name_H-M   'P 1'
#
loop_
_entity.id
_entity.type
_entity.pdbx_description
1 polymer ?
#
loop_
_entity_poly.entity_id
_entity_poly.type
_entity_poly.pdbx_seq_one_letter_code
_entity_poly.pdbx_strand_id
1 'polypeptide(L)'
;MLPSLRVRQYSISSTPLWNAEVVTLTIDILNTPALSGVGQHIGVASNYLGNLKEGDRISCAVRTSNARFHPPEDTKIPMVLIAAGTGIAPFRGFIQERAAQLVCGRKVGPTVVYYGWRSQDDNLYFDELDQWSKLGAVKLRIVFSRQTVSEKRYVQDLLWEDRDEIKNLYCNGARFYTCGSARKVGASVKTCFVKIIQDVKQCDEEEASKILEEISQDRYSVDVFT
;
A
#
# COMPACT_ATOMS: atom_id res chain seq x y z
N MET A 1 13.78 34.56 -8.02
CA MET A 1 12.36 34.58 -7.62
C MET A 1 12.01 33.23 -7.01
N LEU A 2 11.23 33.19 -5.93
CA LEU A 2 10.79 31.94 -5.30
C LEU A 2 9.45 31.48 -5.89
N PRO A 3 9.26 30.18 -6.16
CA PRO A 3 7.97 29.66 -6.59
C PRO A 3 6.95 29.66 -5.45
N SER A 4 5.66 29.64 -5.81
CA SER A 4 4.58 29.49 -4.83
C SER A 4 4.68 28.16 -4.07
N LEU A 5 4.25 28.16 -2.81
CA LEU A 5 4.25 26.96 -1.98
C LEU A 5 3.25 25.95 -2.53
N ARG A 6 3.74 24.76 -2.91
CA ARG A 6 2.91 23.67 -3.45
C ARG A 6 2.18 22.90 -2.36
N VAL A 7 0.94 22.50 -2.63
CA VAL A 7 0.19 21.54 -1.82
C VAL A 7 0.89 20.17 -1.84
N ARG A 8 0.89 19.46 -0.71
CA ARG A 8 1.34 18.07 -0.61
C ARG A 8 0.15 17.15 -0.47
N GLN A 9 0.22 15.99 -1.13
CA GLN A 9 -0.84 14.99 -1.14
C GLN A 9 -0.43 13.84 -0.23
N TYR A 10 -1.41 13.31 0.49
CA TYR A 10 -1.27 12.16 1.37
C TYR A 10 -2.45 11.24 1.13
N SER A 11 -2.21 9.94 1.00
CA SER A 11 -3.29 8.96 0.86
C SER A 11 -4.00 8.80 2.20
N ILE A 12 -5.32 8.93 2.17
CA ILE A 12 -6.18 8.76 3.35
C ILE A 12 -6.07 7.33 3.84
N SER A 13 -5.90 7.15 5.16
CA SER A 13 -5.69 5.86 5.81
C SER A 13 -6.87 5.35 6.65
N SER A 14 -8.04 5.95 6.47
CA SER A 14 -9.32 5.54 7.08
C SER A 14 -10.40 5.35 6.02
N THR A 15 -11.45 4.61 6.37
CA THR A 15 -12.70 4.55 5.58
C THR A 15 -13.78 5.42 6.24
N PRO A 16 -14.61 6.15 5.46
CA PRO A 16 -15.76 6.87 6.00
C PRO A 16 -16.81 5.95 6.60
N LEU A 17 -16.78 4.63 6.32
CA LEU A 17 -17.68 3.66 6.95
C LEU A 17 -17.41 3.47 8.43
N TRP A 18 -16.16 3.71 8.88
CA TRP A 18 -15.82 3.69 10.30
C TRP A 18 -16.23 5.01 10.97
N ASN A 19 -15.89 6.13 10.34
CA ASN A 19 -16.30 7.47 10.78
C ASN A 19 -16.26 8.44 9.60
N ALA A 20 -17.42 8.97 9.20
CA ALA A 20 -17.54 9.88 8.06
C ALA A 20 -16.99 11.29 8.33
N GLU A 21 -16.79 11.67 9.59
CA GLU A 21 -16.32 12.98 10.00
C GLU A 21 -14.81 13.01 10.27
N VAL A 22 -14.14 11.85 10.27
CA VAL A 22 -12.73 11.72 10.63
C VAL A 22 -11.90 11.13 9.49
N VAL A 23 -10.86 11.87 9.10
CA VAL A 23 -9.84 11.43 8.16
C VAL A 23 -8.54 11.16 8.91
N THR A 24 -7.95 9.99 8.70
CA THR A 24 -6.59 9.69 9.19
C THR A 24 -5.59 9.77 8.06
N LEU A 25 -4.37 10.20 8.38
CA LEU A 25 -3.23 10.23 7.45
C LEU A 25 -2.08 9.43 8.04
N THR A 26 -1.25 8.87 7.16
CA THR A 26 -0.01 8.19 7.53
C THR A 26 1.15 8.93 6.87
N ILE A 27 2.05 9.50 7.68
CA ILE A 27 3.03 10.48 7.21
C ILE A 27 4.44 10.00 7.59
N ASP A 28 5.32 9.92 6.59
CA ASP A 28 6.76 9.74 6.82
C ASP A 28 7.42 11.10 7.06
N ILE A 29 8.08 11.26 8.21
CA ILE A 29 8.72 12.52 8.59
C ILE A 29 10.09 12.61 7.92
N LEU A 30 10.12 13.30 6.77
CA LEU A 30 11.37 13.58 6.07
C LEU A 30 12.29 14.47 6.89
N ASN A 31 13.35 13.88 7.42
CA ASN A 31 14.49 14.56 8.03
C ASN A 31 15.76 13.77 7.72
N THR A 32 16.59 14.30 6.83
CA THR A 32 17.79 13.63 6.33
C THR A 32 18.92 14.64 6.16
N PRO A 33 20.21 14.24 6.20
CA PRO A 33 21.31 15.14 5.89
C PRO A 33 21.11 15.86 4.54
N ALA A 34 21.37 17.16 4.51
CA ALA A 34 21.18 17.94 3.30
C ALA A 34 22.16 17.51 2.21
N LEU A 35 21.69 17.39 0.97
CA LEU A 35 22.54 17.07 -0.18
C LEU A 35 23.60 18.16 -0.45
N SER A 36 23.41 19.37 0.08
CA SER A 36 24.40 20.45 0.07
C SER A 36 25.61 20.17 0.96
N GLY A 37 25.57 19.14 1.82
CA GLY A 37 26.58 18.83 2.82
C GLY A 37 26.48 19.68 4.09
N VAL A 38 25.54 20.63 4.16
CA VAL A 38 25.40 21.55 5.29
C VAL A 38 24.00 21.45 5.89
N GLY A 39 23.92 21.00 7.14
CA GLY A 39 22.68 20.91 7.91
C GLY A 39 21.76 19.74 7.52
N GLN A 40 20.48 19.87 7.85
CA GLN A 40 19.45 18.88 7.57
C GLN A 40 18.52 19.36 6.45
N HIS A 41 18.14 18.45 5.55
CA HIS A 41 17.03 18.61 4.64
C HIS A 41 15.75 18.14 5.33
N ILE A 42 14.94 19.13 5.71
CA ILE A 42 13.69 18.95 6.45
C ILE A 42 12.53 19.11 5.46
N GLY A 43 11.66 18.09 5.39
CA GLY A 43 10.45 18.17 4.57
C GLY A 43 9.45 19.15 5.18
N VAL A 44 9.12 20.21 4.43
CA VAL A 44 8.25 21.31 4.90
C VAL A 44 6.89 20.79 5.39
N ALA A 45 6.16 20.05 4.55
CA ALA A 45 4.80 19.59 4.89
C ALA A 45 4.79 18.44 5.92
N SER A 46 5.71 17.48 5.80
CA SER A 46 5.78 16.35 6.73
C SER A 46 6.14 16.81 8.15
N ASN A 47 7.10 17.73 8.30
CA ASN A 47 7.45 18.26 9.62
C ASN A 47 6.41 19.24 10.15
N TYR A 48 5.77 20.04 9.28
CA TYR A 48 4.63 20.85 9.70
C TYR A 48 3.53 19.95 10.32
N LEU A 49 3.11 18.91 9.59
CA LEU A 49 2.08 17.98 10.06
C LEU A 49 2.53 17.18 11.29
N GLY A 50 3.79 16.76 11.36
CA GLY A 50 4.34 16.01 12.49
C GLY A 50 4.50 16.82 13.79
N ASN A 51 4.40 18.15 13.73
CA ASN A 51 4.46 19.03 14.90
C ASN A 51 3.09 19.58 15.33
N LEU A 52 2.01 19.23 14.62
CA LEU A 52 0.66 19.63 15.01
C LEU A 52 0.23 18.96 16.31
N LYS A 53 -0.61 19.66 17.05
CA LYS A 53 -1.24 19.20 18.29
C LYS A 53 -2.75 19.16 18.12
N GLU A 54 -3.40 18.45 19.04
CA GLU A 54 -4.85 18.46 19.13
C GLU A 54 -5.37 19.90 19.27
N GLY A 55 -6.39 20.24 18.47
CA GLY A 55 -6.96 21.59 18.39
C GLY A 55 -6.35 22.49 17.31
N ASP A 56 -5.19 22.13 16.74
CA ASP A 56 -4.61 22.88 15.63
C ASP A 56 -5.48 22.78 14.37
N ARG A 57 -5.52 23.88 13.60
CA ARG A 57 -6.25 23.96 12.34
C ARG A 57 -5.31 23.80 11.15
N ILE A 58 -5.72 22.99 10.18
CA ILE A 58 -5.03 22.81 8.92
C ILE A 58 -5.90 23.29 7.76
N SER A 59 -5.26 23.86 6.73
CA SER A 59 -5.92 24.12 5.45
C SER A 59 -5.71 22.91 4.54
N CYS A 60 -6.78 22.15 4.29
CA CYS A 60 -6.74 20.96 3.46
C CYS A 60 -7.99 20.86 2.57
N ALA A 61 -7.88 20.05 1.52
CA ALA A 61 -9.01 19.67 0.68
C ALA A 61 -8.90 18.19 0.31
N VAL A 62 -10.03 17.51 0.19
CA VAL A 62 -10.07 16.13 -0.30
C VAL A 62 -9.91 16.15 -1.81
N ARG A 63 -8.94 15.37 -2.31
CA ARG A 63 -8.77 15.11 -3.73
C ARG A 63 -9.16 13.67 -4.00
N THR A 64 -10.14 13.47 -4.87
CA THR A 64 -10.56 12.13 -5.29
C THR A 64 -9.41 11.40 -5.97
N SER A 65 -9.14 10.16 -5.55
CA SER A 65 -8.21 9.25 -6.20
C SER A 65 -8.75 8.77 -7.56
N ASN A 66 -7.90 8.09 -8.34
CA ASN A 66 -8.39 7.35 -9.50
C ASN A 66 -9.44 6.33 -9.02
N ALA A 67 -10.61 6.27 -9.67
CA ALA A 67 -11.68 5.34 -9.32
C ALA A 67 -11.24 3.86 -9.34
N ARG A 68 -10.21 3.53 -10.13
CA ARG A 68 -9.60 2.18 -10.14
C ARG A 68 -8.85 1.86 -8.84
N PHE A 69 -8.40 2.87 -8.11
CA PHE A 69 -7.77 2.76 -6.79
C PHE A 69 -8.80 2.86 -5.64
N HIS A 70 -9.99 2.31 -5.83
CA HIS A 70 -10.97 2.08 -4.77
C HIS A 70 -11.17 0.56 -4.57
N PRO A 71 -11.60 0.11 -3.38
CA PRO A 71 -12.04 -1.27 -3.19
C PRO A 71 -13.14 -1.63 -4.21
N PRO A 72 -13.24 -2.89 -4.65
CA PRO A 72 -14.37 -3.31 -5.47
C PRO A 72 -15.70 -3.10 -4.74
N GLU A 73 -16.72 -2.61 -5.44
CA GLU A 73 -18.08 -2.43 -4.90
C GLU A 73 -18.68 -3.78 -4.43
N ASP A 74 -18.47 -4.84 -5.20
CA ASP A 74 -18.78 -6.19 -4.74
C ASP A 74 -17.73 -6.63 -3.71
N THR A 75 -18.17 -6.63 -2.45
CA THR A 75 -17.40 -7.07 -1.28
C THR A 75 -16.88 -8.50 -1.39
N LYS A 76 -17.41 -9.35 -2.29
CA LYS A 76 -16.93 -10.73 -2.50
C LYS A 76 -15.71 -10.81 -3.41
N ILE A 77 -15.40 -9.77 -4.17
CA ILE A 77 -14.22 -9.74 -5.03
C ILE A 77 -12.97 -9.77 -4.14
N PRO A 78 -12.01 -10.67 -4.39
CA PRO A 78 -10.78 -10.73 -3.60
C PRO A 78 -9.88 -9.51 -3.86
N MET A 79 -9.02 -9.18 -2.89
CA MET A 79 -8.05 -8.09 -3.02
C MET A 79 -6.64 -8.57 -2.66
N VAL A 80 -5.66 -8.12 -3.44
CA VAL A 80 -4.23 -8.28 -3.17
C VAL A 80 -3.62 -6.89 -3.01
N LEU A 81 -3.20 -6.57 -1.80
CA LEU A 81 -2.69 -5.26 -1.39
C LEU A 81 -1.19 -5.36 -1.18
N ILE A 82 -0.38 -4.55 -1.87
CA ILE A 82 1.08 -4.66 -1.86
C ILE A 82 1.68 -3.32 -1.45
N ALA A 83 2.26 -3.27 -0.26
CA ALA A 83 2.81 -2.04 0.30
C ALA A 83 4.18 -2.25 0.93
N ALA A 84 4.96 -1.18 0.97
CA ALA A 84 6.07 -1.09 1.90
C ALA A 84 6.17 0.31 2.47
N GLY A 85 6.67 0.43 3.69
CA GLY A 85 6.77 1.74 4.32
C GLY A 85 5.37 2.35 4.55
N THR A 86 5.29 3.67 4.45
CA THR A 86 4.02 4.41 4.54
C THR A 86 3.06 4.14 3.39
N GLY A 87 3.43 3.31 2.40
CA GLY A 87 2.52 2.80 1.37
C GLY A 87 1.38 1.95 1.93
N ILE A 88 1.40 1.57 3.21
CA ILE A 88 0.27 0.90 3.86
C ILE A 88 -0.95 1.83 4.04
N ALA A 89 -0.75 3.16 3.94
CA ALA A 89 -1.75 4.18 4.24
C ALA A 89 -3.14 3.87 3.61
N PRO A 90 -3.31 3.81 2.28
CA PRO A 90 -4.63 3.53 1.71
C PRO A 90 -5.17 2.15 2.08
N PHE A 91 -4.29 1.16 2.23
CA PHE A 91 -4.68 -0.22 2.52
C PHE A 91 -5.15 -0.42 3.95
N ARG A 92 -4.71 0.41 4.90
CA ARG A 92 -5.35 0.50 6.21
C ARG A 92 -6.84 0.82 6.07
N GLY A 93 -7.18 1.82 5.24
CA GLY A 93 -8.57 2.16 4.95
C GLY A 93 -9.34 1.02 4.29
N PHE A 94 -8.75 0.33 3.31
CA PHE A 94 -9.38 -0.79 2.62
C PHE A 94 -9.66 -1.98 3.55
N ILE A 95 -8.70 -2.29 4.43
CA ILE A 95 -8.85 -3.40 5.40
C ILE A 95 -9.85 -3.01 6.48
N GLN A 96 -9.81 -1.77 6.97
CA GLN A 96 -10.79 -1.24 7.92
C GLN A 96 -12.22 -1.32 7.35
N GLU A 97 -12.38 -1.04 6.06
CA GLU A 97 -13.65 -1.18 5.36
C GLU A 97 -14.13 -2.64 5.28
N ARG A 98 -13.24 -3.57 4.95
CA ARG A 98 -13.56 -5.01 4.96
C ARG A 98 -13.93 -5.50 6.37
N ALA A 99 -13.21 -5.04 7.38
CA ALA A 99 -13.51 -5.35 8.78
C ALA A 99 -14.89 -4.81 9.20
N ALA A 100 -15.21 -3.56 8.86
CA ALA A 100 -16.52 -2.97 9.15
C ALA A 100 -17.66 -3.73 8.45
N GLN A 101 -17.46 -4.13 7.19
CA GLN A 101 -18.43 -4.92 6.43
C GLN A 101 -18.66 -6.30 7.07
N LEU A 102 -17.59 -6.98 7.54
CA LEU A 102 -17.67 -8.25 8.25
C LEU A 102 -18.44 -8.13 9.58
N VAL A 103 -18.14 -7.12 10.39
CA VAL A 103 -18.84 -6.87 11.66
C VAL A 103 -20.35 -6.64 11.42
N CYS A 104 -20.71 -5.98 10.32
CA CYS A 104 -22.09 -5.81 9.89
C CYS A 104 -22.72 -7.06 9.25
N GLY A 105 -22.06 -8.23 9.30
CA GLY A 105 -22.58 -9.50 8.79
C GLY A 105 -22.52 -9.68 7.28
N ARG A 106 -21.80 -8.82 6.54
CA ARG A 106 -21.59 -9.01 5.09
C ARG A 106 -20.54 -10.09 4.86
N LYS A 107 -20.71 -10.84 3.77
CA LYS A 107 -19.66 -11.76 3.29
C LYS A 107 -18.63 -10.98 2.51
N VAL A 108 -17.37 -11.03 2.95
CA VAL A 108 -16.26 -10.42 2.20
C VAL A 108 -15.40 -11.50 1.54
N GLY A 109 -14.86 -11.17 0.37
CA GLY A 109 -13.90 -11.99 -0.35
C GLY A 109 -12.52 -11.99 0.32
N PRO A 110 -11.66 -12.97 0.00
CA PRO A 110 -10.30 -13.03 0.52
C PRO A 110 -9.53 -11.73 0.26
N THR A 111 -8.94 -11.16 1.29
CA THR A 111 -8.04 -10.01 1.17
C THR A 111 -6.68 -10.42 1.70
N VAL A 112 -5.63 -10.26 0.91
CA VAL A 112 -4.25 -10.56 1.32
C VAL A 112 -3.43 -9.27 1.23
N VAL A 113 -2.69 -8.94 2.28
CA VAL A 113 -1.77 -7.81 2.28
C VAL A 113 -0.32 -8.30 2.38
N TYR A 114 0.48 -7.93 1.39
CA TYR A 114 1.92 -8.10 1.37
C TYR A 114 2.57 -6.80 1.84
N TYR A 115 3.14 -6.81 3.04
CA TYR A 115 3.64 -5.60 3.68
C TYR A 115 5.12 -5.69 4.07
N GLY A 116 5.92 -4.78 3.52
CA GLY A 116 7.34 -4.65 3.83
C GLY A 116 7.64 -3.55 4.84
N TRP A 117 8.36 -3.89 5.91
CA TRP A 117 8.87 -2.90 6.87
C TRP A 117 10.34 -3.14 7.25
N ARG A 118 10.88 -2.32 8.14
CA ARG A 118 12.28 -2.41 8.62
C ARG A 118 12.45 -3.52 9.64
N SER A 119 11.71 -3.46 10.75
CA SER A 119 11.75 -4.41 11.86
C SER A 119 10.37 -4.55 12.49
N GLN A 120 10.17 -5.57 13.32
CA GLN A 120 8.91 -5.80 14.02
C GLN A 120 8.60 -4.68 15.04
N ASP A 121 9.61 -4.19 15.73
CA ASP A 121 9.47 -3.19 16.81
C ASP A 121 9.06 -1.79 16.32
N ASP A 122 9.23 -1.51 15.02
CA ASP A 122 8.93 -0.23 14.39
C ASP A 122 7.68 -0.33 13.50
N ASN A 123 6.92 -1.43 13.60
CA ASN A 123 5.88 -1.75 12.63
C ASN A 123 4.63 -0.88 12.79
N LEU A 124 4.24 -0.23 11.70
CA LEU A 124 3.08 0.65 11.66
C LEU A 124 1.78 -0.16 11.64
N TYR A 125 0.83 0.17 12.53
CA TYR A 125 -0.51 -0.44 12.62
C TYR A 125 -0.56 -1.96 12.87
N PHE A 126 0.51 -2.58 13.38
CA PHE A 126 0.56 -4.03 13.54
C PHE A 126 -0.61 -4.57 14.38
N ASP A 127 -0.90 -3.95 15.53
CA ASP A 127 -1.97 -4.40 16.41
C ASP A 127 -3.36 -4.32 15.75
N GLU A 128 -3.64 -3.23 15.03
CA GLU A 128 -4.90 -3.06 14.30
C GLU A 128 -5.03 -4.10 13.16
N LEU A 129 -3.96 -4.29 12.40
CA LEU A 129 -3.92 -5.26 11.30
C LEU A 129 -4.06 -6.69 11.80
N ASP A 130 -3.43 -7.04 12.92
CA ASP A 130 -3.54 -8.36 13.55
C ASP A 130 -4.96 -8.62 14.08
N GLN A 131 -5.61 -7.61 14.68
CA GLN A 131 -7.00 -7.69 15.08
C GLN A 131 -7.93 -7.94 13.89
N TRP A 132 -7.77 -7.19 12.79
CA TRP A 132 -8.56 -7.40 11.57
C TRP A 132 -8.24 -8.73 10.88
N SER A 133 -7.02 -9.23 11.02
CA SER A 133 -6.63 -10.56 10.56
C SER A 133 -7.35 -11.65 11.33
N LYS A 134 -7.38 -11.56 12.66
CA LYS A 134 -8.12 -12.48 13.54
C LYS A 134 -9.63 -12.45 13.29
N LEU A 135 -10.17 -11.30 12.89
CA LEU A 135 -11.57 -11.15 12.46
C LEU A 135 -11.84 -11.81 11.08
N GLY A 136 -10.80 -12.15 10.33
CA GLY A 136 -10.90 -12.71 8.97
C GLY A 136 -11.03 -11.66 7.87
N ALA A 137 -10.81 -10.38 8.17
CA ALA A 137 -10.88 -9.29 7.19
C ALA A 137 -9.69 -9.27 6.24
N VAL A 138 -8.52 -9.78 6.67
CA VAL A 138 -7.29 -9.80 5.89
C VAL A 138 -6.38 -10.95 6.29
N LYS A 139 -5.62 -11.50 5.34
CA LYS A 139 -4.46 -12.37 5.59
C LYS A 139 -3.19 -11.53 5.50
N LEU A 140 -2.40 -11.51 6.57
CA LEU A 140 -1.15 -10.74 6.63
C LEU A 140 0.04 -11.54 6.10
N ARG A 141 0.79 -10.96 5.17
CA ARG A 141 2.08 -11.45 4.66
C ARG A 141 3.12 -10.35 4.87
N ILE A 142 3.77 -10.37 6.03
CA ILE A 142 4.68 -9.31 6.46
C ILE A 142 6.13 -9.76 6.28
N VAL A 143 6.98 -8.87 5.79
CA VAL A 143 8.42 -9.08 5.65
C VAL A 143 9.21 -7.91 6.26
N PHE A 144 10.27 -8.26 6.97
CA PHE A 144 11.13 -7.29 7.64
C PHE A 144 12.53 -7.28 7.00
N SER A 145 12.88 -6.15 6.39
CA SER A 145 14.13 -5.99 5.64
C SER A 145 15.39 -5.93 6.52
N ARG A 146 15.27 -5.75 7.84
CA ARG A 146 16.39 -5.63 8.78
C ARG A 146 16.28 -6.59 9.98
N GLN A 147 15.43 -7.60 9.91
CA GLN A 147 15.27 -8.55 11.02
C GLN A 147 16.48 -9.47 11.17
N THR A 148 17.11 -9.87 10.05
CA THR A 148 18.38 -10.60 10.07
C THR A 148 19.46 -9.79 9.35
N VAL A 149 20.68 -9.82 9.89
CA VAL A 149 21.81 -9.07 9.34
C VAL A 149 22.28 -9.66 7.99
N SER A 150 22.06 -10.96 7.79
CA SER A 150 22.58 -11.73 6.65
C SER A 150 21.64 -11.80 5.44
N GLU A 151 20.34 -11.61 5.59
CA GLU A 151 19.38 -11.82 4.50
C GLU A 151 18.30 -10.73 4.47
N LYS A 152 18.42 -9.82 3.49
CA LYS A 152 17.41 -8.78 3.27
C LYS A 152 16.29 -9.34 2.42
N ARG A 153 15.11 -9.50 3.03
CA ARG A 153 13.88 -9.89 2.34
C ARG A 153 12.96 -8.68 2.17
N TYR A 154 12.21 -8.68 1.07
CA TYR A 154 11.29 -7.63 0.65
C TYR A 154 9.99 -8.22 0.12
N VAL A 155 9.02 -7.35 -0.18
CA VAL A 155 7.67 -7.76 -0.60
C VAL A 155 7.67 -8.61 -1.86
N GLN A 156 8.53 -8.33 -2.84
CA GLN A 156 8.61 -9.14 -4.05
C GLN A 156 9.06 -10.58 -3.81
N ASP A 157 9.79 -10.83 -2.71
CA ASP A 157 10.24 -12.18 -2.37
C ASP A 157 9.06 -13.00 -1.84
N LEU A 158 8.21 -12.37 -0.99
CA LEU A 158 6.95 -12.98 -0.57
C LEU A 158 6.00 -13.24 -1.74
N LEU A 159 5.90 -12.29 -2.69
CA LEU A 159 5.06 -12.47 -3.88
C LEU A 159 5.54 -13.67 -4.72
N TRP A 160 6.86 -13.84 -4.85
CA TRP A 160 7.42 -14.97 -5.59
C TRP A 160 7.19 -16.32 -4.88
N GLU A 161 7.35 -16.35 -3.56
CA GLU A 161 7.03 -17.53 -2.74
C GLU A 161 5.55 -17.93 -2.86
N ASP A 162 4.66 -16.95 -2.82
CA ASP A 162 3.21 -17.13 -2.87
C ASP A 162 2.63 -17.04 -4.30
N ARG A 163 3.45 -17.23 -5.34
CA ARG A 163 3.04 -17.05 -6.75
C ARG A 163 1.83 -17.93 -7.15
N ASP A 164 1.71 -19.13 -6.58
CA ASP A 164 0.56 -20.00 -6.80
C ASP A 164 -0.72 -19.43 -6.16
N GLU A 165 -0.62 -18.83 -4.97
CA GLU A 165 -1.73 -18.12 -4.32
C GLU A 165 -2.13 -16.88 -5.13
N ILE A 166 -1.16 -16.12 -5.63
CA ILE A 166 -1.39 -14.96 -6.50
C ILE A 166 -2.12 -15.38 -7.78
N LYS A 167 -1.67 -16.46 -8.43
CA LYS A 167 -2.34 -17.05 -9.60
C LYS A 167 -3.78 -17.42 -9.27
N ASN A 168 -4.00 -18.13 -8.17
CA ASN A 168 -5.33 -18.54 -7.75
C ASN A 168 -6.25 -17.34 -7.48
N LEU A 169 -5.76 -16.31 -6.79
CA LEU A 169 -6.50 -15.07 -6.55
C LEU A 169 -6.83 -14.36 -7.86
N TYR A 170 -5.86 -14.26 -8.78
CA TYR A 170 -6.07 -13.70 -10.11
C TYR A 170 -7.14 -14.46 -10.91
N CYS A 171 -7.12 -15.80 -10.90
CA CYS A 171 -8.14 -16.62 -11.54
C CYS A 171 -9.54 -16.44 -10.91
N ASN A 172 -9.61 -16.12 -9.62
CA ASN A 172 -10.85 -15.80 -8.91
C ASN A 172 -11.27 -14.33 -9.00
N GLY A 173 -10.73 -13.58 -9.96
CA GLY A 173 -11.16 -12.19 -10.23
C GLY A 173 -10.60 -11.16 -9.25
N ALA A 174 -9.52 -11.47 -8.52
CA ALA A 174 -8.93 -10.53 -7.56
C ALA A 174 -8.53 -9.20 -8.22
N ARG A 175 -8.66 -8.11 -7.46
CA ARG A 175 -8.06 -6.81 -7.77
C ARG A 175 -6.73 -6.65 -7.04
N PHE A 176 -5.75 -6.12 -7.75
CA PHE A 176 -4.38 -5.94 -7.30
C PHE A 176 -4.10 -4.46 -7.09
N TYR A 177 -3.42 -4.13 -6.00
CA TYR A 177 -3.09 -2.75 -5.66
C TYR A 177 -1.65 -2.67 -5.15
N THR A 178 -0.89 -1.71 -5.67
CA THR A 178 0.45 -1.40 -5.15
C THR A 178 0.51 0.03 -4.66
N CYS A 179 1.02 0.23 -3.44
CA CYS A 179 1.25 1.56 -2.90
C CYS A 179 2.62 1.68 -2.22
N GLY A 180 3.31 2.81 -2.44
CA GLY A 180 4.63 3.07 -1.86
C GLY A 180 5.59 3.78 -2.82
N SER A 181 6.89 3.63 -2.60
CA SER A 181 7.90 4.30 -3.43
C SER A 181 7.88 3.75 -4.86
N ALA A 182 7.64 4.62 -5.86
CA ALA A 182 7.64 4.25 -7.27
C ALA A 182 8.95 3.58 -7.71
N ARG A 183 10.07 4.16 -7.28
CA ARG A 183 11.43 3.74 -7.66
C ARG A 183 11.84 2.39 -7.05
N LYS A 184 11.23 2.00 -5.94
CA LYS A 184 11.60 0.78 -5.21
C LYS A 184 10.50 -0.26 -5.34
N VAL A 185 9.36 -0.01 -4.69
CA VAL A 185 8.25 -0.96 -4.59
C VAL A 185 7.57 -1.14 -5.94
N GLY A 186 7.24 -0.03 -6.63
CA GLY A 186 6.56 -0.11 -7.93
C GLY A 186 7.37 -0.91 -8.97
N ALA A 187 8.67 -0.61 -9.07
CA ALA A 187 9.57 -1.32 -9.98
C ALA A 187 9.76 -2.80 -9.60
N SER A 188 10.05 -3.12 -8.33
CA SER A 188 10.30 -4.51 -7.92
C SER A 188 9.08 -5.40 -8.03
N VAL A 189 7.89 -4.87 -7.71
CA VAL A 189 6.61 -5.59 -7.86
C VAL A 189 6.28 -5.81 -9.32
N LYS A 190 6.49 -4.82 -10.21
CA LYS A 190 6.28 -4.99 -11.65
C LYS A 190 7.15 -6.12 -12.19
N THR A 191 8.46 -6.11 -11.89
CA THR A 191 9.38 -7.18 -12.32
C THR A 191 8.97 -8.54 -11.77
N CYS A 192 8.52 -8.62 -10.52
CA CYS A 192 8.04 -9.86 -9.92
C CYS A 192 6.79 -10.40 -10.64
N PHE A 193 5.81 -9.54 -10.93
CA PHE A 193 4.62 -9.96 -11.68
C PHE A 193 4.93 -10.45 -13.08
N VAL A 194 5.86 -9.79 -13.81
CA VAL A 194 6.32 -10.30 -15.10
C VAL A 194 6.88 -11.72 -14.96
N LYS A 195 7.74 -11.96 -13.97
CA LYS A 195 8.28 -13.31 -13.69
C LYS A 195 7.18 -14.32 -13.35
N ILE A 196 6.19 -13.94 -12.55
CA ILE A 196 5.05 -14.82 -12.21
C ILE A 196 4.24 -15.14 -13.47
N ILE A 197 4.02 -14.16 -14.36
CA ILE A 197 3.32 -14.40 -15.63
C ILE A 197 4.12 -15.34 -16.51
N GLN A 198 5.44 -15.16 -16.63
CA GLN A 198 6.31 -16.08 -17.39
C GLN A 198 6.23 -17.51 -16.84
N ASP A 199 6.30 -17.68 -15.51
CA ASP A 199 6.19 -18.99 -14.85
C ASP A 199 4.82 -19.66 -15.13
N VAL A 200 3.74 -18.88 -15.12
CA VAL A 200 2.38 -19.39 -15.32
C VAL A 200 2.03 -19.65 -16.78
N LYS A 201 2.49 -18.80 -17.70
CA LYS A 201 2.14 -18.82 -19.12
C LYS A 201 3.19 -19.48 -20.00
N GLN A 202 4.38 -19.73 -19.47
CA GLN A 202 5.52 -20.29 -20.20
C GLN A 202 5.86 -19.44 -21.44
N CYS A 203 5.88 -18.12 -21.26
CA CYS A 203 6.15 -17.13 -22.30
C CYS A 203 7.45 -16.35 -22.03
N ASP A 204 7.91 -15.60 -23.02
CA ASP A 204 9.06 -14.70 -22.84
C ASP A 204 8.69 -13.43 -22.05
N GLU A 205 9.70 -12.61 -21.75
CA GLU A 205 9.55 -11.40 -20.94
C GLU A 205 8.74 -10.32 -21.64
N GLU A 206 8.85 -10.23 -22.97
CA GLU A 206 8.14 -9.23 -23.77
C GLU A 206 6.64 -9.52 -23.77
N GLU A 207 6.26 -10.77 -24.00
CA GLU A 207 4.88 -11.24 -23.94
C GLU A 207 4.31 -11.08 -22.53
N ALA A 208 5.04 -11.48 -21.49
CA ALA A 208 4.61 -11.33 -20.10
C ALA A 208 4.40 -9.85 -19.71
N SER A 209 5.24 -8.96 -20.23
CA SER A 209 5.11 -7.52 -20.00
C SER A 209 3.85 -6.94 -20.65
N LYS A 210 3.53 -7.36 -21.88
CA LYS A 210 2.28 -6.98 -22.57
C LYS A 210 1.05 -7.47 -21.81
N ILE A 211 1.06 -8.71 -21.34
CA ILE A 211 -0.02 -9.27 -20.51
C ILE A 211 -0.20 -8.44 -19.23
N LEU A 212 0.88 -8.05 -18.57
CA LEU A 212 0.80 -7.22 -17.37
C LEU A 212 0.23 -5.83 -17.67
N GLU A 213 0.56 -5.25 -18.83
CA GLU A 213 -0.02 -3.96 -19.26
C GLU A 213 -1.53 -4.06 -19.48
N GLU A 214 -2.01 -5.15 -20.08
CA GLU A 214 -3.46 -5.42 -20.22
C GLU A 214 -4.13 -5.57 -18.84
N ILE A 215 -3.53 -6.33 -17.94
CA ILE A 215 -4.01 -6.49 -16.55
C ILE A 215 -4.07 -5.13 -15.83
N SER A 216 -3.10 -4.25 -16.09
CA SER A 216 -3.01 -2.91 -15.50
C SER A 216 -4.12 -1.96 -15.97
N GLN A 217 -4.81 -2.26 -17.08
CA GLN A 217 -5.94 -1.46 -17.51
C GLN A 217 -7.24 -1.79 -16.75
N ASP A 218 -7.34 -3.01 -16.22
CA ASP A 218 -8.57 -3.54 -15.62
C ASP A 218 -8.42 -3.84 -14.12
N ARG A 219 -7.49 -4.72 -13.74
CA ARG A 219 -7.43 -5.32 -12.40
C ARG A 219 -6.22 -4.95 -11.56
N TYR A 220 -5.28 -4.18 -12.07
CA TYR A 220 -4.10 -3.75 -11.31
C TYR A 220 -3.99 -2.22 -11.25
N SER A 221 -4.03 -1.67 -10.03
CA SER A 221 -3.96 -0.23 -9.77
C SER A 221 -2.76 0.13 -8.90
N VAL A 222 -2.19 1.32 -9.14
CA VAL A 222 -0.96 1.75 -8.48
C VAL A 222 -1.12 3.17 -7.94
N ASP A 223 -0.77 3.36 -6.68
CA ASP A 223 -0.66 4.67 -6.01
C ASP A 223 0.76 4.83 -5.46
N VAL A 224 1.66 5.37 -6.27
CA VAL A 224 3.09 5.47 -5.93
C VAL A 224 3.55 6.90 -5.72
N PHE A 225 4.37 7.08 -4.69
CA PHE A 225 4.99 8.36 -4.34
C PHE A 225 6.44 8.41 -4.85
N THR A 226 6.88 9.61 -5.23
CA THR A 226 8.24 9.89 -5.73
C THR A 226 9.07 10.65 -4.72
#